data_AF-D7LMR1-F1
#
_entry.id   AF-D7LMR1-F1
#
_cell.length_a   1.000
_cell.length_b   1.000
_cell.length_c   1.000
_cell.angle_alpha   90.00
_cell.angle_beta   90.00
_cell.angle_gamma   90.00
#
_symmetry.space_group_name_H-M   'P 1'
#
loop_
_entity.id
_entity.type
_entity.pdbx_description
1 polymer ?
#
loop_
_entity_poly.entity_id
_entity_poly.type
_entity_poly.pdbx_seq_one_letter_code
_entity_poly.pdbx_strand_id
1 'polypeptide(L)'
;MHVESFAHGLLPETKIINDQLVKINSKGFLTINSQPSVNAERSDSPTVGWGGPVAYVYQKAYLEFFCSKEKLDAVVEKCKALPSITYMAVNKGENWVSNTAQSDVNAVTWGVFPAKEIIQPTIVDLASFKVWKDEAFGTW
;
A
#
# COMPACT_ATOMS: atom_id res chain seq x y z
N MET A 1 8.91 7.74 34.57
CA MET A 1 9.31 7.33 33.22
C MET A 1 8.13 6.54 32.67
N HIS A 2 7.21 7.23 31.98
CA HIS A 2 6.04 6.57 31.39
C HIS A 2 6.51 5.81 30.18
N VAL A 3 6.43 4.49 30.26
CA VAL A 3 6.58 3.61 29.10
C VAL A 3 5.25 3.72 28.36
N GLU A 4 5.21 4.53 27.32
CA GLU A 4 4.08 4.51 26.38
C GLU A 4 4.05 3.13 25.73
N SER A 5 2.92 2.44 25.89
CA SER A 5 2.65 1.18 25.23
C SER A 5 2.55 1.42 23.72
N PHE A 6 3.47 0.85 22.94
CA PHE A 6 3.42 0.81 21.47
C PHE A 6 2.32 -0.14 20.94
N ALA A 7 1.10 -0.03 21.46
CA ALA A 7 -0.08 -0.56 20.80
C ALA A 7 -0.70 0.59 19.97
N HIS A 8 0.01 1.03 18.92
CA HIS A 8 -0.61 1.92 17.94
C HIS A 8 -1.69 1.13 17.22
N GLY A 9 -2.95 1.43 17.52
CA GLY A 9 -4.09 0.89 16.79
C GLY A 9 -4.02 1.25 15.30
N LEU A 10 -4.89 0.62 14.51
CA LEU A 10 -5.01 0.91 13.07
C LEU A 10 -5.22 2.41 12.82
N LEU A 11 -4.56 2.94 11.79
CA LEU A 11 -4.75 4.32 11.37
C LEU A 11 -6.22 4.59 11.02
N PRO A 12 -6.72 5.83 11.20
CA PRO A 12 -8.12 6.16 10.88
C PRO A 12 -8.54 5.76 9.47
N GLU A 13 -7.65 5.89 8.48
CA GLU A 13 -7.92 5.55 7.08
C GLU A 13 -8.25 4.06 6.87
N THR A 14 -7.74 3.16 7.71
CA THR A 14 -8.04 1.72 7.60
C THR A 14 -9.53 1.45 7.81
N LYS A 15 -10.23 2.29 8.59
CA LYS A 15 -11.67 2.17 8.81
C LYS A 15 -12.48 2.35 7.52
N ILE A 16 -11.95 3.06 6.52
CA ILE A 16 -12.61 3.28 5.23
C ILE A 16 -12.78 1.96 4.45
N ILE A 17 -11.84 1.02 4.62
CA ILE A 17 -11.78 -0.24 3.86
C ILE A 17 -11.85 -1.49 4.77
N ASN A 18 -12.27 -1.34 6.02
CA ASN A 18 -12.22 -2.40 7.04
C ASN A 18 -12.99 -3.66 6.62
N ASP A 19 -14.20 -3.49 6.08
CA ASP A 19 -15.03 -4.64 5.67
C ASP A 19 -14.41 -5.42 4.50
N GLN A 20 -13.74 -4.71 3.58
CA GLN A 20 -13.01 -5.32 2.47
C GLN A 20 -11.79 -6.09 2.99
N LEU A 21 -11.05 -5.52 3.95
CA LEU A 21 -9.90 -6.17 4.57
C LEU A 21 -10.32 -7.46 5.31
N VAL A 22 -11.40 -7.41 6.09
CA VAL A 22 -11.95 -8.61 6.76
C VAL A 22 -12.27 -9.71 5.74
N LYS A 23 -12.95 -9.36 4.64
CA LYS A 23 -13.33 -10.32 3.58
C LYS A 23 -12.14 -10.91 2.83
N ILE A 24 -11.07 -10.14 2.64
CA ILE A 24 -9.85 -10.59 1.96
C ILE A 24 -9.04 -11.51 2.89
N ASN A 25 -8.86 -11.12 4.15
CA ASN A 25 -8.17 -11.95 5.15
C ASN A 25 -8.89 -13.27 5.39
N SER A 26 -10.22 -13.28 5.48
CA SER A 26 -11.00 -14.52 5.65
C SER A 26 -10.86 -15.50 4.47
N LYS A 27 -10.33 -15.03 3.33
CA LYS A 27 -10.04 -15.84 2.14
C LYS A 27 -8.57 -16.29 2.06
N GLY A 28 -7.76 -16.03 3.08
CA GLY A 28 -6.35 -16.43 3.14
C GLY A 28 -5.39 -15.51 2.37
N PHE A 29 -5.76 -14.24 2.21
CA PHE A 29 -4.86 -13.17 1.78
C PHE A 29 -4.54 -12.32 3.02
N LEU A 30 -3.43 -12.63 3.68
CA LEU A 30 -3.09 -12.13 5.01
C LEU A 30 -2.46 -10.74 4.89
N THR A 31 -3.27 -9.70 5.04
CA THR A 31 -2.87 -8.31 4.77
C THR A 31 -1.98 -7.75 5.87
N ILE A 32 -0.88 -7.10 5.50
CA ILE A 32 0.08 -6.47 6.41
C ILE A 32 0.18 -4.96 6.25
N ASN A 33 -0.25 -4.42 5.10
CA ASN A 33 -0.27 -2.99 4.82
C ASN A 33 -1.38 -2.66 3.81
N SER A 34 -2.00 -1.48 3.94
CA SER A 34 -3.08 -1.03 3.06
C SER A 34 -3.31 0.48 3.19
N GLN A 35 -3.70 1.13 2.09
CA GLN A 35 -4.29 2.49 2.11
C GLN A 35 -5.49 2.56 1.14
N PRO A 36 -6.52 3.35 1.46
CA PRO A 36 -7.66 3.55 0.56
C PRO A 36 -7.29 4.40 -0.66
N SER A 37 -8.17 4.44 -1.66
CA SER A 37 -8.08 5.47 -2.71
C SER A 37 -8.63 6.80 -2.18
N VAL A 38 -7.89 7.89 -2.38
CA VAL A 38 -8.28 9.25 -2.00
C VAL A 38 -8.18 10.15 -3.21
N ASN A 39 -9.24 10.91 -3.50
CA ASN A 39 -9.32 11.79 -4.65
C ASN A 39 -9.55 13.24 -4.20
N ALA A 40 -8.48 14.05 -4.21
CA ALA A 40 -8.50 15.46 -3.87
C ALA A 40 -9.17 15.74 -2.51
N GLU A 41 -8.81 14.98 -1.48
CA GLU A 41 -9.29 15.25 -0.13
C GLU A 41 -8.54 16.45 0.45
N ARG A 42 -9.22 17.18 1.32
CA ARG A 42 -8.65 18.28 2.08
C ARG A 42 -7.39 17.82 2.84
N SER A 43 -6.31 18.57 2.68
CA SER A 43 -5.03 18.31 3.36
C SER A 43 -5.10 18.45 4.88
N ASP A 44 -6.16 19.08 5.42
CA ASP A 44 -6.49 19.17 6.85
C ASP A 44 -7.52 18.11 7.31
N SER A 45 -7.81 17.09 6.48
CA SER A 45 -8.68 15.97 6.86
C SER A 45 -8.11 15.21 8.06
N PRO A 46 -8.94 14.90 9.10
CA PRO A 46 -8.49 14.13 10.26
C PRO A 46 -8.20 12.65 9.95
N THR A 47 -8.59 12.18 8.76
CA THR A 47 -8.48 10.76 8.39
C THR A 47 -7.26 10.48 7.52
N VAL A 48 -6.98 11.35 6.53
CA VAL A 48 -5.95 11.15 5.50
C VAL A 48 -5.11 12.41 5.23
N GLY A 49 -5.41 13.52 5.91
CA GLY A 49 -4.79 14.82 5.67
C GLY A 49 -3.34 14.89 6.18
N TRP A 50 -2.50 15.61 5.43
CA TRP A 50 -1.13 15.93 5.81
C TRP A 50 -0.65 17.19 5.07
N GLY A 51 0.45 17.80 5.55
CA GLY A 51 1.11 18.93 4.88
C GLY A 51 0.52 20.32 5.16
N GLY A 52 -0.45 20.42 6.09
CA GLY A 52 -1.07 21.68 6.52
C GLY A 52 -2.34 22.04 5.72
N PRO A 53 -3.12 23.04 6.15
CA PRO A 53 -4.42 23.37 5.55
C PRO A 53 -4.29 24.02 4.16
N VAL A 54 -5.42 24.15 3.46
CA VAL A 54 -5.57 24.87 2.16
C VAL A 54 -4.92 24.14 0.97
N ALA A 55 -4.83 22.81 1.02
CA ALA A 55 -4.30 21.98 -0.06
C ALA A 55 -5.14 20.73 -0.28
N TYR A 56 -4.73 19.91 -1.25
CA TYR A 56 -5.38 18.65 -1.59
C TYR A 56 -4.40 17.48 -1.61
N VAL A 57 -4.81 16.36 -1.04
CA VAL A 57 -4.04 15.10 -0.99
C VAL A 57 -4.75 14.01 -1.77
N TYR A 58 -3.95 13.05 -2.24
CA TYR A 58 -4.37 11.97 -3.11
C TYR A 58 -3.68 10.68 -2.71
N GLN A 59 -4.38 9.57 -2.89
CA GLN A 59 -3.87 8.23 -2.66
C GLN A 59 -4.38 7.29 -3.76
N LYS A 60 -3.50 6.45 -4.31
CA LYS A 60 -3.91 5.22 -5.00
C LYS A 60 -4.26 4.18 -3.95
N ALA A 61 -5.29 3.36 -4.22
CA ALA A 61 -5.53 2.20 -3.38
C ALA A 61 -4.32 1.25 -3.44
N TYR A 62 -3.86 0.80 -2.29
CA TYR A 62 -2.72 -0.11 -2.14
C TYR A 62 -3.06 -1.21 -1.15
N LEU A 63 -2.56 -2.42 -1.42
CA LEU A 63 -2.75 -3.58 -0.57
C LEU A 63 -1.52 -4.48 -0.65
N GLU A 64 -1.02 -4.88 0.52
CA GLU A 64 0.13 -5.77 0.68
C GLU A 64 -0.25 -6.96 1.57
N PHE A 65 0.07 -8.18 1.14
CA PHE A 65 -0.36 -9.38 1.84
C PHE A 65 0.53 -10.59 1.55
N PHE A 66 0.50 -11.55 2.48
CA PHE A 66 0.97 -12.92 2.24
C PHE A 66 -0.16 -13.79 1.68
N CYS A 67 0.17 -14.72 0.78
CA CYS A 67 -0.76 -15.74 0.31
C CYS A 67 -0.01 -16.99 -0.20
N SER A 68 -0.74 -18.08 -0.47
CA SER A 68 -0.16 -19.27 -1.09
C SER A 68 0.15 -19.05 -2.57
N LYS A 69 1.03 -19.88 -3.14
CA LYS A 69 1.40 -19.81 -4.57
C LYS A 69 0.19 -19.95 -5.49
N GLU A 70 -0.74 -20.84 -5.16
CA GLU A 70 -1.96 -21.07 -5.93
C GLU A 70 -2.86 -19.83 -5.95
N LYS A 71 -2.93 -19.10 -4.83
CA LYS A 71 -3.67 -17.83 -4.74
C LYS A 71 -2.99 -16.72 -5.53
N LEU A 72 -1.66 -16.63 -5.46
CA LEU A 72 -0.89 -15.67 -6.27
C LEU A 72 -1.15 -15.88 -7.75
N ASP A 73 -1.08 -17.12 -8.23
CA ASP A 73 -1.31 -17.45 -9.64
C ASP A 73 -2.72 -17.06 -10.09
N ALA A 74 -3.72 -17.32 -9.25
CA ALA A 74 -5.11 -16.92 -9.53
C ALA A 74 -5.31 -15.40 -9.55
N VAL A 75 -4.59 -14.64 -8.70
CA VAL A 75 -4.62 -13.17 -8.72
C VAL A 75 -3.96 -12.64 -9.99
N VAL A 76 -2.76 -13.11 -10.30
CA VAL A 76 -1.99 -12.70 -11.50
C VAL A 76 -2.79 -12.96 -12.77
N GLU A 77 -3.44 -14.13 -12.88
CA GLU A 77 -4.27 -14.45 -14.05
C GLU A 77 -5.44 -13.46 -14.22
N LYS A 78 -6.13 -13.11 -13.12
CA LYS A 78 -7.23 -12.13 -13.16
C LYS A 78 -6.75 -10.73 -13.50
N CYS A 79 -5.56 -10.34 -13.03
CA CYS A 79 -4.98 -9.01 -13.30
C CYS A 79 -4.71 -8.78 -14.80
N LYS A 80 -4.54 -9.82 -15.62
CA LYS A 80 -4.37 -9.68 -17.08
C LYS A 80 -5.55 -8.96 -17.75
N ALA A 81 -6.76 -9.10 -17.22
CA ALA A 81 -7.95 -8.42 -17.71
C ALA A 81 -8.17 -7.02 -17.08
N LEU A 82 -7.29 -6.59 -16.17
CA LEU A 82 -7.43 -5.36 -15.38
C LEU A 82 -6.20 -4.46 -15.56
N PRO A 83 -6.09 -3.73 -16.69
CA PRO A 83 -4.90 -2.94 -17.03
C PRO A 83 -4.61 -1.80 -16.04
N SER A 84 -5.57 -1.45 -15.18
CA SER A 84 -5.41 -0.42 -14.15
C SER A 84 -4.69 -0.92 -12.89
N ILE A 85 -4.41 -2.22 -12.76
CA ILE A 85 -3.73 -2.80 -11.60
C ILE A 85 -2.26 -3.00 -11.92
N THR A 86 -1.39 -2.46 -11.07
CA THR A 86 0.03 -2.83 -11.01
C THR A 86 0.24 -3.79 -9.85
N TYR A 87 0.99 -4.88 -10.05
CA TYR A 87 1.31 -5.83 -8.99
C TYR A 87 2.78 -6.22 -9.01
N MET A 88 3.31 -6.54 -7.84
CA MET A 88 4.65 -7.08 -7.65
C MET A 88 4.57 -8.17 -6.60
N ALA A 89 5.15 -9.33 -6.88
CA ALA A 89 5.19 -10.46 -5.95
C ALA A 89 6.59 -11.05 -5.90
N VAL A 90 7.01 -11.41 -4.68
CA VAL A 90 8.28 -12.08 -4.39
C VAL A 90 8.03 -13.24 -3.44
N ASN A 91 8.91 -14.23 -3.44
CA ASN A 91 8.96 -15.26 -2.41
C ASN A 91 10.27 -15.17 -1.60
N LYS A 92 10.49 -16.10 -0.66
CA LYS A 92 11.73 -16.16 0.13
C LYS A 92 12.98 -16.41 -0.73
N GLY A 93 12.81 -17.02 -1.91
CA GLY A 93 13.88 -17.17 -2.91
C GLY A 93 14.01 -15.92 -3.79
N GLU A 94 14.45 -16.13 -5.03
CA GLU A 94 14.66 -15.05 -6.00
C GLU A 94 13.53 -14.92 -7.03
N ASN A 95 12.39 -15.59 -6.83
CA ASN A 95 11.30 -15.53 -7.80
C ASN A 95 10.57 -14.19 -7.68
N TRP A 96 10.54 -13.45 -8.80
CA TRP A 96 9.82 -12.19 -8.94
C TRP A 96 8.77 -12.32 -10.05
N VAL A 97 7.54 -11.87 -9.75
CA VAL A 97 6.44 -11.81 -10.72
C VAL A 97 5.86 -10.40 -10.69
N SER A 98 5.77 -9.74 -11.84
CA SER A 98 5.26 -8.36 -11.96
C SER A 98 4.69 -8.09 -13.35
N ASN A 99 3.86 -7.05 -13.46
CA ASN A 99 3.48 -6.44 -14.73
C ASN A 99 4.11 -5.05 -14.96
N THR A 100 5.07 -4.65 -14.11
CA THR A 100 5.88 -3.42 -14.24
C THR A 100 7.34 -3.76 -14.52
N ALA A 101 8.09 -2.82 -15.10
CA ALA A 101 9.53 -2.95 -15.27
C ALA A 101 10.26 -2.78 -13.92
N GLN A 102 11.49 -3.30 -13.83
CA GLN A 102 12.28 -3.23 -12.59
C GLN A 102 12.66 -1.80 -12.18
N SER A 103 12.74 -0.89 -13.15
CA SER A 103 13.04 0.53 -12.95
C SER A 103 11.81 1.40 -12.68
N ASP A 104 10.61 0.84 -12.78
CA ASP A 104 9.39 1.62 -12.60
C ASP A 104 9.19 1.98 -11.13
N VAL A 105 8.76 3.22 -10.91
CA VAL A 105 8.39 3.75 -9.60
C VAL A 105 6.94 4.20 -9.65
N ASN A 106 6.12 3.71 -8.73
CA ASN A 106 4.72 4.07 -8.66
C ASN A 106 4.47 5.02 -7.49
N ALA A 107 4.20 6.29 -7.76
CA ALA A 107 3.71 7.21 -6.73
C ALA A 107 2.31 6.77 -6.29
N VAL A 108 2.15 6.51 -4.99
CA VAL A 108 0.89 6.03 -4.40
C VAL A 108 0.26 7.04 -3.44
N THR A 109 1.03 8.02 -2.94
CA THR A 109 0.51 9.13 -2.14
C THR A 109 1.18 10.42 -2.57
N TRP A 110 0.39 11.46 -2.86
CA TRP A 110 0.90 12.78 -3.24
C TRP A 110 -0.04 13.90 -2.81
N GLY A 111 0.47 15.13 -2.84
CA GLY A 111 -0.30 16.32 -2.49
C GLY A 111 0.09 17.53 -3.34
N VAL A 112 -0.89 18.39 -3.59
CA VAL A 112 -0.75 19.63 -4.35
C VAL A 112 -0.99 20.78 -3.38
N PHE A 113 0.05 21.56 -3.11
CA PHE A 113 0.05 22.61 -2.09
C PHE A 113 0.28 24.00 -2.72
N PRO A 114 -0.31 25.08 -2.16
CA PRO A 114 -0.08 26.43 -2.65
C PRO A 114 1.40 26.80 -2.68
N ALA A 115 1.85 27.35 -3.82
CA ALA A 115 3.22 27.83 -4.04
C ALA A 115 4.33 26.78 -3.77
N LYS A 116 4.04 25.49 -4.00
CA LYS A 116 5.00 24.39 -3.90
C LYS A 116 4.92 23.49 -5.12
N GLU A 117 6.01 22.78 -5.40
CA GLU A 117 5.97 21.61 -6.29
C GLU A 117 5.09 20.50 -5.70
N ILE A 118 4.70 19.54 -6.55
CA ILE A 118 3.97 18.35 -6.09
C ILE A 118 4.86 17.57 -5.14
N ILE A 119 4.33 17.22 -3.97
CA ILE A 119 5.03 16.41 -2.98
C ILE A 119 4.48 14.99 -3.05
N GLN A 120 5.36 14.01 -3.25
CA GLN A 120 5.02 12.59 -3.35
C GLN A 120 5.76 11.76 -2.28
N PRO A 121 5.28 11.74 -1.02
CA PRO A 121 6.04 11.15 0.09
C PRO A 121 6.08 9.62 0.05
N THR A 122 5.19 8.97 -0.72
CA THR A 122 5.10 7.52 -0.75
C THR A 122 5.11 7.00 -2.18
N ILE A 123 6.06 6.10 -2.43
CA ILE A 123 6.24 5.37 -3.68
C ILE A 123 6.28 3.87 -3.42
N VAL A 124 6.01 3.09 -4.46
CA VAL A 124 6.23 1.65 -4.49
C VAL A 124 7.20 1.35 -5.63
N ASP A 125 8.30 0.67 -5.31
CA ASP A 125 9.37 0.31 -6.24
C ASP A 125 9.99 -1.05 -5.90
N LEU A 126 10.64 -1.69 -6.88
CA LEU A 126 11.20 -3.04 -6.72
C LEU A 126 12.40 -3.09 -5.78
N ALA A 127 13.24 -2.06 -5.77
CA ALA A 127 14.46 -2.06 -4.98
C ALA A 127 14.11 -2.06 -3.49
N SER A 128 13.22 -1.15 -3.08
CA SER A 128 12.67 -1.09 -1.71
C SER A 128 11.95 -2.37 -1.33
N PHE A 129 11.10 -2.91 -2.23
CA PHE A 129 10.33 -4.11 -1.95
C PHE A 129 11.21 -5.36 -1.76
N LYS A 130 12.31 -5.48 -2.51
CA LYS A 130 13.26 -6.60 -2.35
C LYS A 130 14.02 -6.56 -1.03
N VAL A 131 14.31 -5.37 -0.50
CA VAL A 131 14.94 -5.23 0.83
C VAL A 131 13.92 -5.55 1.91
N TRP A 132 12.72 -4.98 1.81
CA TRP A 132 11.64 -5.18 2.76
C TRP A 132 11.20 -6.65 2.88
N LYS A 133 11.20 -7.43 1.78
CA LYS A 133 10.76 -8.83 1.80
C LYS A 133 11.50 -9.68 2.84
N ASP A 134 12.79 -9.43 3.04
CA ASP A 134 13.62 -10.26 3.92
C ASP A 134 13.23 -10.06 5.38
N GLU A 135 12.92 -8.81 5.77
CA GLU A 135 12.35 -8.48 7.08
C GLU A 135 10.94 -9.07 7.23
N ALA A 136 10.09 -8.88 6.21
CA ALA A 136 8.71 -9.37 6.23
C ALA A 136 8.64 -10.90 6.40
N PHE A 137 9.45 -11.67 5.67
CA PHE A 137 9.54 -13.13 5.83
C PHE A 137 10.26 -13.55 7.11
N GLY A 138 11.18 -12.73 7.64
CA GLY A 138 11.91 -13.00 8.89
C GLY A 138 11.06 -12.85 10.16
N THR A 139 9.88 -12.24 10.06
CA THR A 139 8.95 -12.06 11.18
C THR A 139 8.11 -13.31 11.48
N TRP A 140 8.19 -14.35 10.63
CA TRP A 140 7.44 -15.61 10.71
C TRP A 140 8.32 -16.83 10.99
#